data_AF-A0AAD5D276-F1
#
_entry.id   AF-A0AAD5D276-F1
#
_cell.length_a   1.000
_cell.length_b   1.000
_cell.length_c   1.000
_cell.angle_alpha   90.00
_cell.angle_beta   90.00
_cell.angle_gamma   90.00
#
_symmetry.space_group_name_H-M   'P 1'
#
loop_
_entity.id
_entity.type
_entity.pdbx_description
1 polymer ?
#
loop_
_entity_poly.entity_id
_entity_poly.type
_entity_poly.pdbx_seq_one_letter_code
_entity_poly.pdbx_strand_id
1 'polypeptide(L)'
;MRPLSKKEKEAGSRSCVRIVNQKEVYLTEFANENDYLRLKRLRGRHFTFDAAFPDSSSQLDVYSTSTSELVEAVLQGRNGSVFCYGATGAGKTFTMLGTVDNPGVMVLAIKDLFAKVRKRSCDGNHVVHLSYLEVYNETVRDLLSPGRPLILREDKQGIVAAGLTQYRAYSTD
;
A
#
# COMPACT_ATOMS: atom_id res chain seq x y z
N MET A 1 -5.37 -4.56 -9.40
CA MET A 1 -6.43 -5.60 -9.35
C MET A 1 -5.71 -6.90 -9.01
N ARG A 2 -6.11 -7.60 -7.94
CA ARG A 2 -5.42 -8.84 -7.58
C ARG A 2 -5.88 -9.99 -8.47
N PRO A 3 -5.01 -10.96 -8.79
CA PRO A 3 -5.43 -12.18 -9.46
C PRO A 3 -6.56 -12.90 -8.70
N LEU A 4 -7.40 -13.64 -9.43
CA LEU A 4 -8.35 -14.57 -8.83
C LEU A 4 -7.60 -15.65 -8.05
N SER A 5 -8.05 -15.90 -6.82
CA SER A 5 -7.55 -16.96 -5.96
C SER A 5 -7.94 -18.34 -6.51
N LYS A 6 -7.24 -19.39 -6.07
CA LYS A 6 -7.53 -20.77 -6.49
C LYS A 6 -8.97 -21.17 -6.20
N LYS A 7 -9.47 -20.85 -5.00
CA LYS A 7 -10.86 -21.10 -4.59
C LYS A 7 -11.88 -20.40 -5.50
N GLU A 8 -11.62 -19.16 -5.90
CA GLU A 8 -12.49 -18.41 -6.81
C GLU A 8 -12.52 -19.06 -8.21
N LYS A 9 -11.36 -19.52 -8.71
CA LYS A 9 -11.26 -20.22 -9.99
C LYS A 9 -11.96 -21.59 -9.96
N GLU A 10 -11.76 -22.36 -8.90
CA GLU A 10 -12.40 -23.67 -8.68
C GLU A 10 -13.93 -23.55 -8.57
N ALA A 11 -14.42 -22.47 -7.97
CA ALA A 11 -15.85 -22.16 -7.91
C ALA A 11 -16.43 -21.65 -9.24
N GLY A 12 -15.64 -21.54 -10.31
CA GLY A 12 -16.08 -21.00 -11.60
C GLY A 12 -16.41 -19.51 -11.57
N SER A 13 -15.85 -18.76 -10.61
CA SER A 13 -16.10 -17.33 -10.47
C SER A 13 -15.55 -16.56 -11.67
N ARG A 14 -16.31 -15.56 -12.13
CA ARG A 14 -15.92 -14.69 -13.26
C ARG A 14 -15.39 -13.37 -12.73
N SER A 15 -14.33 -12.84 -13.35
CA SER A 15 -13.87 -11.49 -13.02
C SER A 15 -14.93 -10.47 -13.43
N CYS A 16 -15.41 -9.70 -12.46
CA CYS A 16 -16.30 -8.55 -12.69
C CYS A 16 -15.53 -7.25 -12.86
N VAL A 17 -14.21 -7.24 -12.67
CA VAL A 17 -13.38 -6.04 -12.81
C VAL A 17 -12.45 -6.19 -14.01
N ARG A 18 -12.45 -5.18 -14.87
CA ARG A 18 -11.55 -5.08 -16.01
C ARG A 18 -10.89 -3.71 -16.03
N ILE A 19 -9.58 -3.71 -16.18
CA ILE A 19 -8.78 -2.50 -16.36
C ILE A 19 -8.52 -2.36 -17.86
N VAL A 20 -8.97 -1.26 -18.45
CA VAL A 20 -8.90 -1.05 -19.91
C VAL A 20 -7.62 -0.33 -20.29
N ASN A 21 -7.17 0.60 -19.45
CA ASN A 21 -5.91 1.31 -19.58
C ASN A 21 -5.34 1.63 -18.19
N GLN A 22 -4.28 2.43 -18.14
CA GLN A 22 -3.60 2.79 -16.88
C GLN A 22 -4.44 3.64 -15.91
N LYS A 23 -5.68 4.02 -16.23
CA LYS A 23 -6.52 4.89 -15.39
C LYS A 23 -7.96 4.42 -15.25
N GLU A 24 -8.49 3.73 -16.24
CA GLU A 24 -9.89 3.37 -16.37
C GLU A 24 -10.18 1.94 -15.93
N VAL A 25 -11.14 1.83 -15.01
CA VAL A 25 -11.60 0.57 -14.43
C VAL A 25 -13.09 0.41 -14.71
N TYR A 26 -13.45 -0.72 -15.30
CA TYR A 26 -14.82 -1.12 -15.58
C TYR A 26 -15.23 -2.24 -14.63
N LEU A 27 -16.32 -2.02 -13.93
CA LEU A 27 -17.00 -3.03 -13.12
C LEU A 27 -18.22 -3.53 -13.90
N THR A 28 -18.26 -4.81 -14.22
CA THR A 28 -19.40 -5.48 -14.85
C THR A 28 -20.32 -6.06 -13.78
N GLU A 29 -21.60 -5.68 -13.81
CA GLU A 29 -22.64 -6.26 -12.96
C GLU A 29 -23.30 -7.41 -13.71
N PHE A 30 -23.04 -8.64 -13.28
CA PHE A 30 -23.68 -9.82 -13.83
C PHE A 30 -25.09 -9.96 -13.23
N ALA A 31 -26.11 -10.08 -14.08
CA ALA A 31 -27.47 -10.34 -13.64
C ALA A 31 -27.61 -11.81 -13.18
N ASN A 32 -28.39 -12.04 -12.13
CA ASN A 32 -28.77 -13.40 -11.73
C ASN A 32 -29.72 -14.00 -12.78
N GLU A 33 -29.66 -15.31 -12.98
CA GLU A 33 -30.50 -16.05 -13.96
C GLU A 33 -32.02 -15.87 -13.72
N ASN A 34 -32.42 -15.50 -12.49
CA ASN A 34 -33.81 -15.21 -12.12
C ASN A 34 -34.29 -13.79 -12.47
N ASP A 35 -33.42 -12.89 -12.98
CA ASP A 35 -33.80 -11.52 -13.39
C ASP A 35 -34.00 -11.45 -14.91
N TYR A 36 -35.03 -12.15 -15.40
CA TYR A 36 -35.31 -12.31 -16.84
C TYR A 36 -35.62 -11.00 -17.57
N LEU A 37 -36.04 -9.95 -16.84
CA LEU A 37 -36.25 -8.61 -17.38
C LEU A 37 -34.94 -7.86 -17.64
N ARG A 38 -33.82 -8.28 -17.04
CA ARG A 38 -32.51 -7.62 -17.16
C ARG A 38 -31.42 -8.43 -17.85
N LEU A 39 -31.70 -9.67 -18.26
CA LEU A 39 -30.78 -10.57 -19.00
C LEU A 39 -30.04 -9.92 -20.18
N LYS A 40 -30.61 -8.89 -20.82
CA LYS A 40 -30.01 -8.19 -21.99
C LYS A 40 -29.35 -6.83 -21.69
N ARG A 41 -29.39 -6.34 -20.44
CA ARG A 41 -28.73 -5.09 -20.06
C ARG A 41 -27.53 -5.40 -19.17
N LEU A 42 -26.36 -5.56 -19.79
CA LEU A 42 -25.08 -5.47 -19.08
C LEU A 42 -24.99 -4.09 -18.45
N ARG A 43 -25.22 -4.01 -17.14
CA ARG A 43 -24.93 -2.81 -16.37
C ARG A 43 -23.47 -2.87 -15.97
N GLY A 44 -22.81 -1.73 -16.08
CA GLY A 44 -21.45 -1.59 -15.62
C GLY A 44 -21.24 -0.21 -15.06
N ARG A 45 -20.28 -0.11 -14.15
CA ARG A 45 -19.80 1.16 -13.62
C ARG A 45 -18.40 1.41 -14.16
N HIS A 46 -18.18 2.64 -14.58
CA HIS A 46 -16.88 3.13 -15.04
C HIS A 46 -16.30 4.03 -13.97
N PHE A 47 -15.03 3.80 -13.63
CA PHE A 47 -14.29 4.59 -12.66
C PHE A 47 -12.96 5.01 -13.28
N THR A 48 -12.56 6.25 -13.00
CA THR A 48 -11.28 6.80 -13.43
C THR A 48 -10.45 7.11 -12.19
N PHE A 49 -9.19 6.70 -12.22
CA PHE A 49 -8.21 6.93 -11.16
C PHE A 49 -6.94 7.56 -11.75
N ASP A 50 -6.05 8.06 -10.90
CA ASP A 50 -4.74 8.55 -11.33
C ASP A 50 -3.88 7.43 -11.92
N ALA A 51 -3.98 6.23 -11.34
CA ALA A 51 -3.35 5.01 -11.83
C ALA A 51 -4.22 3.77 -11.52
N ALA A 52 -4.23 2.80 -12.43
CA ALA A 52 -4.91 1.52 -12.33
C ALA A 52 -3.97 0.39 -12.78
N PHE A 53 -3.86 -0.66 -11.94
CA PHE A 53 -2.92 -1.75 -12.13
C PHE A 53 -3.64 -3.07 -12.46
N PRO A 54 -3.47 -3.69 -13.64
CA PRO A 54 -3.96 -5.04 -13.91
C PRO A 54 -3.34 -6.10 -12.98
N ASP A 55 -3.85 -7.33 -13.04
CA ASP A 55 -3.33 -8.47 -12.27
C ASP A 55 -1.96 -8.95 -12.73
N SER A 56 -1.51 -8.51 -13.90
CA SER A 56 -0.17 -8.72 -14.44
C SER A 56 0.88 -7.71 -13.94
N SER A 57 0.47 -6.63 -13.26
CA SER A 57 1.41 -5.62 -12.76
C SER A 57 2.29 -6.18 -11.65
N SER A 58 3.58 -5.86 -11.70
CA SER A 58 4.54 -6.22 -10.67
C SER A 58 4.49 -5.27 -9.48
N GLN A 59 5.09 -5.67 -8.36
CA GLN A 59 5.25 -4.80 -7.19
C GLN A 59 6.10 -3.56 -7.51
N LEU A 60 7.07 -3.70 -8.41
CA LEU A 60 7.92 -2.60 -8.85
C LEU A 60 7.13 -1.58 -9.67
N ASP A 61 6.21 -2.03 -10.53
CA ASP A 61 5.35 -1.13 -11.32
C ASP A 61 4.45 -0.29 -10.41
N VAL A 62 3.86 -0.94 -9.40
CA VAL A 62 3.03 -0.26 -8.39
C VAL A 62 3.85 0.77 -7.64
N TYR A 63 5.03 0.39 -7.14
CA TYR A 63 5.93 1.29 -6.41
C TYR A 63 6.38 2.49 -7.26
N SER A 64 6.83 2.23 -8.49
CA SER A 64 7.39 3.24 -9.38
C SER A 64 6.35 4.27 -9.77
N THR A 65 5.10 3.84 -9.98
CA THR A 65 4.00 4.72 -10.38
C THR A 65 3.39 5.50 -9.22
N SER A 66 3.35 4.93 -8.01
CA SER A 66 2.59 5.50 -6.88
C SER A 66 3.41 6.18 -5.80
N THR A 67 4.61 5.68 -5.47
CA THR A 67 5.33 6.08 -4.25
C THR A 67 6.76 6.54 -4.46
N SER A 68 7.34 6.31 -5.63
CA SER A 68 8.73 6.70 -5.94
C SER A 68 8.97 8.22 -5.80
N GLU A 69 8.00 9.03 -6.25
CA GLU A 69 8.02 10.49 -6.12
C GLU A 69 7.87 10.95 -4.67
N LEU A 70 7.16 10.17 -3.84
CA LEU A 70 6.99 10.48 -2.43
C LEU A 70 8.32 10.37 -1.66
N VAL A 71 9.13 9.36 -1.97
CA VAL A 71 10.47 9.20 -1.39
C VAL A 71 11.34 10.41 -1.71
N GLU A 72 11.25 10.90 -2.96
CA GLU A 72 11.95 12.09 -3.40
C GLU A 72 11.48 13.36 -2.66
N ALA A 73 10.16 13.53 -2.50
CA ALA A 73 9.59 14.62 -1.73
C ALA A 73 10.02 14.61 -0.25
N VAL A 74 10.11 13.42 0.37
CA VAL A 74 10.58 13.27 1.76
C VAL A 74 12.04 13.70 1.91
N LEU A 75 12.90 13.36 0.94
CA LEU A 75 14.30 13.79 0.95
C LEU A 75 14.46 15.31 0.72
N GLN A 76 13.44 15.97 0.18
CA GLN A 76 13.37 17.43 0.05
C GLN A 76 12.77 18.11 1.30
N GLY A 77 12.55 17.36 2.38
CA GLY A 77 12.01 17.89 3.65
C GLY A 77 10.48 18.02 3.69
N ARG A 78 9.75 17.30 2.82
CA ARG A 78 8.28 17.24 2.85
C ARG A 78 7.78 16.01 3.59
N ASN A 79 6.54 16.06 4.07
CA ASN A 79 5.87 14.90 4.67
C ASN A 79 5.14 14.07 3.60
N GLY A 80 5.16 12.75 3.76
CA GLY A 80 4.48 11.82 2.86
C GLY A 80 3.72 10.73 3.62
N SER A 81 2.59 10.27 3.07
CA SER A 81 1.81 9.18 3.67
C SER A 81 1.19 8.31 2.57
N VAL A 82 1.20 6.99 2.78
CA VAL A 82 0.68 5.99 1.84
C VAL A 82 -0.33 5.12 2.56
N PHE A 83 -1.53 5.00 1.99
CA PHE A 83 -2.60 4.17 2.54
C PHE A 83 -2.89 2.99 1.61
N CYS A 84 -3.01 1.80 2.19
CA CYS A 84 -3.56 0.64 1.51
C CYS A 84 -5.00 0.44 2.00
N TYR A 85 -5.98 0.71 1.12
CA TYR A 85 -7.40 0.60 1.44
C TYR A 85 -8.08 -0.51 0.63
N GLY A 86 -9.07 -1.17 1.22
CA GLY A 86 -9.86 -2.22 0.57
C GLY A 86 -10.33 -3.31 1.54
N ALA A 87 -11.15 -4.23 1.05
CA ALA A 87 -11.68 -5.34 1.84
C ALA A 87 -10.58 -6.31 2.34
N THR A 88 -10.91 -7.12 3.35
CA THR A 88 -10.03 -8.21 3.79
C THR A 88 -9.81 -9.18 2.62
N GLY A 89 -8.55 -9.59 2.39
CA GLY A 89 -8.19 -10.41 1.24
C GLY A 89 -8.09 -9.67 -0.10
N ALA A 90 -8.24 -8.34 -0.14
CA ALA A 90 -8.11 -7.57 -1.38
C ALA A 90 -6.64 -7.36 -1.84
N GLY A 91 -5.66 -7.64 -0.97
CA GLY A 91 -4.23 -7.50 -1.28
C GLY A 91 -3.50 -6.39 -0.54
N LYS A 92 -4.13 -5.68 0.43
CA LYS A 92 -3.51 -4.58 1.19
C LYS A 92 -2.10 -4.92 1.75
N THR A 93 -1.99 -6.01 2.49
CA THR A 93 -0.71 -6.47 3.08
C THR A 93 0.29 -6.87 2.00
N PHE A 94 -0.19 -7.48 0.91
CA PHE A 94 0.66 -7.84 -0.22
C PHE A 94 1.22 -6.60 -0.91
N THR A 95 0.41 -5.56 -1.15
CA THR A 95 0.90 -4.30 -1.74
C THR A 95 1.88 -3.58 -0.81
N MET A 96 1.57 -3.49 0.49
CA MET A 96 2.41 -2.76 1.44
C MET A 96 3.72 -3.50 1.77
N LEU A 97 3.63 -4.74 2.24
CA LEU A 97 4.77 -5.53 2.70
C LEU A 97 5.31 -6.46 1.62
N GLY A 98 4.43 -7.11 0.87
CA GLY A 98 4.78 -8.10 -0.15
C GLY A 98 5.27 -9.42 0.41
N THR A 99 6.05 -10.13 -0.40
CA THR A 99 6.76 -11.37 -0.01
C THR A 99 8.26 -11.17 -0.15
N VAL A 100 9.05 -12.16 0.28
CA VAL A 100 10.51 -12.13 0.12
C VAL A 100 10.91 -12.00 -1.35
N ASP A 101 10.27 -12.78 -2.23
CA ASP A 101 10.55 -12.76 -3.67
C ASP A 101 9.94 -11.55 -4.39
N ASN A 102 8.83 -11.01 -3.85
CA ASN A 102 8.09 -9.89 -4.43
C ASN A 102 7.88 -8.81 -3.35
N PRO A 103 8.94 -8.06 -2.99
CA PRO A 103 8.88 -7.06 -1.93
C PRO A 103 7.85 -5.98 -2.25
N GLY A 104 7.07 -5.60 -1.25
CA GLY A 104 6.02 -4.58 -1.39
C GLY A 104 6.56 -3.17 -1.35
N VAL A 105 5.63 -2.22 -1.45
CA VAL A 105 5.88 -0.78 -1.51
C VAL A 105 6.74 -0.28 -0.34
N MET A 106 6.49 -0.75 0.89
CA MET A 106 7.25 -0.34 2.07
C MET A 106 8.73 -0.70 1.94
N VAL A 107 9.03 -1.95 1.57
CA VAL A 107 10.40 -2.45 1.44
C VAL A 107 11.11 -1.75 0.28
N LEU A 108 10.43 -1.60 -0.86
CA LEU A 108 10.97 -0.89 -2.02
C LEU A 108 11.24 0.60 -1.71
N ALA A 109 10.36 1.26 -0.97
CA ALA A 109 10.54 2.65 -0.56
C ALA A 109 11.75 2.83 0.35
N ILE A 110 11.95 1.96 1.33
CA ILE A 110 13.14 1.99 2.21
C ILE A 110 14.42 1.76 1.37
N LYS A 111 14.39 0.80 0.43
CA LYS A 111 15.52 0.54 -0.48
C LYS A 111 15.89 1.76 -1.32
N ASP A 112 14.91 2.38 -1.95
CA ASP A 112 15.11 3.59 -2.75
C ASP A 112 15.57 4.78 -1.90
N LEU A 113 14.99 4.95 -0.70
CA LEU A 113 15.37 6.00 0.23
C LEU A 113 16.88 5.94 0.54
N PHE A 114 17.38 4.78 0.98
CA PHE A 114 18.80 4.61 1.27
C PHE A 114 19.68 4.72 0.02
N ALA A 115 19.22 4.25 -1.14
CA ALA A 115 19.94 4.41 -2.40
C ALA A 115 20.10 5.90 -2.77
N LYS A 116 19.04 6.70 -2.63
CA LYS A 116 19.06 8.15 -2.89
C LYS A 116 19.89 8.91 -1.86
N VAL A 117 19.79 8.56 -0.58
CA VAL A 117 20.64 9.13 0.49
C VAL A 117 22.13 8.92 0.17
N ARG A 118 22.53 7.71 -0.26
CA ARG A 118 23.93 7.44 -0.66
C ARG A 118 24.39 8.28 -1.85
N LYS A 119 23.51 8.49 -2.84
CA LYS A 119 23.80 9.33 -4.01
C LYS A 119 23.91 10.82 -3.66
N ARG A 120 23.25 11.26 -2.59
CA ARG A 120 23.26 12.64 -2.06
C ARG A 120 24.31 12.83 -0.97
N SER A 121 25.43 12.11 -1.03
CA SER A 121 26.47 12.17 0.01
C SER A 121 27.08 13.58 0.21
N CYS A 122 26.85 14.50 -0.73
CA CYS A 122 27.21 15.91 -0.64
C CYS A 122 26.19 16.80 0.10
N ASP A 123 24.96 16.35 0.31
CA ASP A 123 23.85 17.17 0.87
C ASP A 123 23.85 17.19 2.41
N GLY A 124 24.81 16.50 3.03
CA GLY A 124 25.03 16.48 4.48
C GLY A 124 24.80 15.11 5.11
N ASN A 125 24.79 15.09 6.45
CA ASN A 125 24.57 13.87 7.22
C ASN A 125 23.08 13.56 7.33
N HIS A 126 22.65 12.47 6.71
CA HIS A 126 21.29 11.95 6.86
C HIS A 126 21.24 10.91 7.99
N VAL A 127 20.20 10.99 8.82
CA VAL A 127 19.90 9.98 9.85
C VAL A 127 18.48 9.49 9.63
N VAL A 128 18.34 8.17 9.44
CA VAL A 128 17.04 7.52 9.21
C VAL A 128 16.61 6.82 10.49
N HIS A 129 15.42 7.17 10.98
CA HIS A 129 14.77 6.47 12.09
C HIS A 129 13.51 5.78 11.57
N LEU A 130 13.30 4.54 12.02
CA LEU A 130 12.15 3.72 11.69
C LEU A 130 11.38 3.40 12.98
N SER A 131 10.06 3.48 12.90
CA SER A 131 9.15 3.04 13.95
C SER A 131 8.07 2.18 13.31
N TYR A 132 7.60 1.17 14.03
CA TYR A 132 6.54 0.29 13.56
C TYR A 132 5.55 0.03 14.69
N LEU A 133 4.28 0.33 14.43
CA LEU A 133 3.22 0.26 15.44
C LEU A 133 1.95 -0.33 14.85
N GLU A 134 1.11 -0.85 15.73
CA GLU A 134 -0.24 -1.30 15.43
C GLU A 134 -1.24 -0.43 16.18
N VAL A 135 -2.34 -0.08 15.52
CA VAL A 135 -3.54 0.46 16.16
C VAL A 135 -4.63 -0.59 16.02
N TYR A 136 -5.01 -1.18 17.15
CA TYR A 136 -6.05 -2.21 17.19
C TYR A 136 -7.03 -1.92 18.32
N ASN A 137 -8.32 -1.80 18.00
CA ASN A 137 -9.38 -1.49 18.95
C ASN A 137 -9.03 -0.27 19.84
N GLU A 138 -8.69 0.86 19.20
CA GLU A 138 -8.25 2.11 19.85
C GLU A 138 -7.03 1.97 20.77
N THR A 139 -6.32 0.85 20.71
CA THR A 139 -5.10 0.59 21.49
C THR A 139 -3.89 0.68 20.57
N VAL A 140 -2.94 1.55 20.91
CA VAL A 140 -1.67 1.69 20.18
C VAL A 140 -0.64 0.76 20.80
N ARG A 141 0.06 -0.03 19.98
CA ARG A 141 1.11 -0.96 20.42
C ARG A 141 2.36 -0.80 19.56
N ASP A 142 3.52 -0.84 20.21
CA ASP A 142 4.80 -0.90 19.54
C ASP A 142 5.04 -2.33 19.01
N LEU A 143 5.36 -2.45 17.72
CA LEU A 143 5.69 -3.73 17.07
C LEU A 143 7.18 -4.04 17.08
N LEU A 144 8.05 -3.05 17.33
CA LEU A 144 9.51 -3.24 17.45
C LEU A 144 9.92 -3.61 18.88
N SER A 145 9.23 -3.07 19.88
CA SER A 145 9.42 -3.42 21.29
C SER A 145 8.08 -3.77 21.93
N PRO A 146 7.63 -5.04 21.81
CA PRO A 146 6.34 -5.46 22.37
C PRO A 146 6.28 -5.22 23.88
N GLY A 147 5.25 -4.52 24.32
CA GLY A 147 5.12 -4.11 25.71
C GLY A 147 3.73 -3.61 26.06
N ARG A 148 3.66 -2.67 27.01
CA ARG A 148 2.40 -2.01 27.38
C ARG A 148 1.90 -1.15 26.21
N PRO A 149 0.57 -0.96 26.09
CA PRO A 149 0.02 -0.01 25.14
C PRO A 149 0.64 1.39 25.28
N LEU A 150 0.90 2.02 24.14
CA LEU A 150 1.42 3.37 24.06
C LEU A 150 0.30 4.39 24.30
N ILE A 151 0.65 5.50 24.94
CA ILE A 151 -0.26 6.63 25.18
C ILE A 151 0.05 7.72 24.16
N LEU A 152 -0.97 8.22 23.48
CA LEU A 152 -0.82 9.38 22.59
C LEU A 152 -0.66 10.65 23.43
N ARG A 153 0.34 11.47 23.08
CA ARG A 153 0.62 12.77 23.68
C ARG A 153 0.76 13.81 22.58
N GLU A 154 0.60 15.08 22.93
CA GLU A 154 0.85 16.20 22.02
C GLU A 154 2.17 16.86 22.40
N ASP A 155 3.02 17.10 21.41
CA ASP A 155 4.25 17.88 21.53
C ASP A 155 4.21 19.11 20.60
N LYS A 156 5.33 19.85 20.49
CA LYS A 156 5.41 21.03 19.62
C LYS A 156 5.32 20.72 18.12
N GLN A 157 5.48 19.45 17.73
CA GLN A 157 5.55 18.96 16.36
C GLN A 157 4.28 18.19 15.96
N GLY A 158 3.45 17.79 16.93
CA GLY A 158 2.11 17.24 16.73
C GLY A 158 1.77 16.14 17.72
N ILE A 159 0.88 15.23 17.31
CA ILE A 159 0.50 14.06 18.12
C ILE A 159 1.56 12.97 17.96
N VAL A 160 2.10 12.48 19.08
CA VAL A 160 3.14 11.47 19.16
C VAL A 160 2.73 10.31 20.07
N ALA A 161 3.15 9.10 19.74
CA ALA A 161 2.99 7.94 20.62
C ALA A 161 4.14 7.90 21.63
N ALA A 162 3.84 8.16 22.91
CA ALA A 162 4.84 8.27 23.95
C ALA A 162 5.50 6.93 24.24
N GLY A 163 6.83 6.90 24.15
CA GLY A 163 7.62 5.67 24.33
C GLY A 163 7.67 4.78 23.09
N LEU A 164 7.22 5.25 21.92
CA LEU A 164 7.39 4.53 20.65
C LEU A 164 8.88 4.35 20.34
N THR A 165 9.27 3.11 20.08
CA THR A 165 10.64 2.77 19.72
C THR A 165 11.02 3.43 18.39
N GLN A 166 12.17 4.09 18.38
CA GLN A 166 12.80 4.63 17.18
C GLN A 166 14.08 3.84 16.92
N TYR A 167 14.04 2.96 15.92
CA TYR A 167 15.21 2.22 15.48
C TYR A 167 16.01 3.07 14.49
N ARG A 168 17.26 3.37 14.82
CA ARG A 168 18.18 4.05 13.89
C ARG A 168 18.67 3.04 12.85
N ALA A 169 18.24 3.21 11.61
CA ALA A 169 18.61 2.34 10.50
C ALA A 169 19.85 2.91 9.77
N TYR A 170 20.82 2.03 9.49
CA TYR A 170 22.07 2.39 8.81
C TYR A 170 22.10 1.91 7.35
N SER A 171 21.36 0.84 7.04
CA SER A 171 21.32 0.16 5.74
C SER A 171 19.95 -0.47 5.49
N THR A 172 19.78 -0.98 4.28
CA THR A 172 18.62 -1.78 3.84
C THR A 172 18.76 -3.26 4.18
N ASP A 173 19.99 -3.69 4.47
CA ASP A 173 20.37 -5.04 4.85
C ASP A 173 20.43 -5.16 6.38
#